data_AF-A0A1G2HJS3-F1
#
_entry.id   AF-A0A1G2HJS3-F1
#
_cell.length_a   1.000
_cell.length_b   1.000
_cell.length_c   1.000
_cell.angle_alpha   90.00
_cell.angle_beta   90.00
_cell.angle_gamma   90.00
#
_symmetry.space_group_name_H-M   'P 1'
#
loop_
_entity.id
_entity.type
_entity.pdbx_description
1 polymer ?
#
loop_
_entity_poly.entity_id
_entity_poly.type
_entity_poly.pdbx_seq_one_letter_code
_entity_poly.pdbx_strand_id
1 'polypeptide(L)'
;MQKQTGYSVYNNNAKKRIKQNPLTNLYPELPNKKFDIIYADPPWDYNGKLQFDKSSKNVEQIDLSKNIFVSSASFKYPTLKTSELMKIPIHKITKDDCLLFMWTTNPHLSQAIDLGETWGFEYRTVAFVWDKMKHNPGQYTLSNCELCLLFKHGKIPVPRGARNIQQLVRSPRKEHSEKPTEVMRAIEKMFPSQNRIELFARKKNEGWTVWGLDVITAN
;
A
#
# COMPACT_ATOMS: atom_id res chain seq x y z
N MET A 1 -10.11 -38.96 12.97
CA MET A 1 -10.65 -37.84 12.16
C MET A 1 -10.22 -36.53 12.81
N GLN A 2 -9.48 -35.66 12.11
CA GLN A 2 -9.12 -34.34 12.65
C GLN A 2 -10.40 -33.49 12.82
N LYS A 3 -10.62 -32.98 14.04
CA LYS A 3 -11.76 -32.14 14.38
C LYS A 3 -11.67 -30.84 13.57
N GLN A 4 -12.66 -30.57 12.73
CA GLN A 4 -12.72 -29.39 11.89
C GLN A 4 -12.96 -28.15 12.76
N THR A 5 -11.92 -27.32 12.94
CA THR A 5 -11.99 -26.08 13.72
C THR A 5 -12.44 -24.90 12.85
N GLY A 6 -12.96 -23.83 13.44
CA GLY A 6 -13.26 -22.60 12.72
C GLY A 6 -12.05 -22.04 11.96
N TYR A 7 -10.83 -22.22 12.48
CA TYR A 7 -9.57 -21.87 11.80
C TYR A 7 -9.32 -22.70 10.54
N SER A 8 -9.64 -24.00 10.56
CA SER A 8 -9.50 -24.88 9.38
C SER A 8 -10.48 -24.53 8.26
N VAL A 9 -11.73 -24.18 8.60
CA VAL A 9 -12.76 -23.73 7.65
C VAL A 9 -12.40 -22.37 7.06
N TYR A 10 -11.98 -21.43 7.92
CA TYR A 10 -11.49 -20.11 7.51
C TYR A 10 -10.31 -20.24 6.54
N ASN A 11 -9.28 -21.02 6.88
CA ASN A 11 -8.10 -21.18 6.03
C ASN A 11 -8.42 -21.78 4.66
N ASN A 12 -9.33 -22.76 4.60
CA ASN A 12 -9.74 -23.35 3.33
C ASN A 12 -10.54 -22.37 2.46
N ASN A 13 -11.45 -21.60 3.06
CA ASN A 13 -12.20 -20.57 2.34
C ASN A 13 -11.33 -19.38 1.92
N ALA A 14 -10.38 -18.97 2.76
CA ALA A 14 -9.41 -17.95 2.44
C ALA A 14 -8.54 -18.38 1.25
N LYS A 15 -7.96 -19.59 1.28
CA LYS A 15 -7.14 -20.13 0.18
C LYS A 15 -7.86 -20.11 -1.17
N LYS A 16 -9.15 -20.43 -1.20
CA LYS A 16 -9.97 -20.40 -2.44
C LYS A 16 -10.22 -18.99 -2.98
N ARG A 17 -10.20 -17.97 -2.11
CA ARG A 17 -10.53 -16.58 -2.46
C ARG A 17 -9.30 -15.69 -2.68
N ILE A 18 -8.10 -16.16 -2.32
CA ILE A 18 -6.85 -15.44 -2.55
C ILE A 18 -6.65 -15.22 -4.04
N LYS A 19 -6.47 -13.95 -4.43
CA LYS A 19 -6.07 -13.58 -5.77
C LYS A 19 -4.61 -13.98 -5.97
N GLN A 20 -4.38 -14.87 -6.93
CA GLN A 20 -3.03 -15.26 -7.34
C GLN A 20 -2.45 -14.20 -8.27
N ASN A 21 -1.14 -14.00 -8.18
CA ASN A 21 -0.42 -13.19 -9.15
C ASN A 21 -0.50 -13.86 -10.53
N PRO A 22 -1.00 -13.18 -11.58
CA PRO A 22 -1.11 -13.77 -12.92
C PRO A 22 0.23 -13.90 -13.65
N LEU A 23 1.30 -13.30 -13.14
CA LEU A 23 2.62 -13.30 -13.77
C LEU A 23 3.50 -14.47 -13.30
N THR A 24 4.42 -14.90 -14.17
CA THR A 24 5.51 -15.82 -13.81
C THR A 24 6.51 -15.18 -12.85
N ASN A 25 6.75 -13.87 -13.02
CA ASN A 25 7.57 -13.04 -12.15
C ASN A 25 6.73 -12.39 -11.04
N LEU A 26 7.38 -11.96 -9.96
CA LEU A 26 6.71 -11.34 -8.81
C LEU A 26 5.88 -10.09 -9.20
N TYR A 27 6.42 -9.25 -10.08
CA TYR A 27 5.80 -8.05 -10.66
C TYR A 27 6.34 -7.86 -12.09
N PRO A 28 5.67 -7.03 -12.94
CA PRO A 28 6.18 -6.71 -14.26
C PRO A 28 7.53 -6.01 -14.22
N GLU A 29 8.26 -6.04 -15.33
CA GLU A 29 9.54 -5.36 -15.45
C GLU A 29 9.40 -3.87 -15.17
N LEU A 30 10.41 -3.31 -14.50
CA LEU A 30 10.47 -1.87 -14.25
C LEU A 30 10.72 -1.14 -15.59
N PRO A 31 10.15 0.06 -15.79
CA PRO A 31 10.40 0.83 -16.99
C PRO A 31 11.88 1.24 -17.10
N ASN A 32 12.40 1.34 -18.33
CA ASN A 32 13.73 1.88 -18.59
C ASN A 32 13.73 3.43 -18.54
N LYS A 33 13.31 3.99 -17.40
CA LYS A 33 13.25 5.43 -17.12
C LYS A 33 13.49 5.67 -15.63
N LYS A 34 14.22 6.73 -15.30
CA LYS A 34 14.44 7.17 -13.91
C LYS A 34 13.51 8.33 -13.53
N PHE A 35 13.09 8.38 -12.28
CA PHE A 35 12.09 9.31 -11.76
C PHE A 35 12.63 10.17 -10.63
N ASP A 36 12.14 11.40 -10.57
CA ASP A 36 12.43 12.38 -9.53
C ASP A 36 11.50 12.15 -8.31
N ILE A 37 10.28 11.68 -8.55
CA ILE A 37 9.28 11.38 -7.52
C ILE A 37 8.71 9.98 -7.73
N ILE A 38 8.72 9.19 -6.67
CA ILE A 38 8.10 7.88 -6.59
C ILE A 38 6.96 7.96 -5.59
N TYR A 39 5.78 7.50 -5.98
CA TYR A 39 4.61 7.35 -5.11
C TYR A 39 4.23 5.88 -5.06
N ALA A 40 4.12 5.29 -3.86
CA ALA A 40 3.95 3.86 -3.70
C ALA A 40 2.83 3.53 -2.72
N ASP A 41 2.00 2.56 -3.07
CA ASP A 41 1.03 1.93 -2.16
C ASP A 41 1.28 0.40 -2.11
N PRO A 42 2.32 -0.05 -1.38
CA PRO A 42 2.70 -1.46 -1.41
C PRO A 42 1.57 -2.38 -0.93
N PRO A 43 1.38 -3.56 -1.57
CA PRO A 43 0.32 -4.50 -1.22
C PRO A 43 0.73 -5.34 0.00
N TRP A 44 0.80 -4.73 1.18
CA TRP A 44 1.26 -5.35 2.42
C TRP A 44 0.53 -6.65 2.75
N ASP A 45 1.29 -7.74 2.98
CA ASP A 45 0.77 -8.99 3.54
C ASP A 45 0.71 -8.90 5.08
N TYR A 46 -0.48 -9.14 5.62
CA TYR A 46 -0.74 -9.18 7.06
C TYR A 46 -0.45 -10.55 7.70
N ASN A 47 0.25 -11.44 6.99
CA ASN A 47 0.57 -12.81 7.41
C ASN A 47 -0.69 -13.60 7.84
N GLY A 48 -1.82 -13.36 7.17
CA GLY A 48 -3.09 -14.02 7.47
C GLY A 48 -3.72 -13.65 8.83
N LYS A 49 -3.24 -12.61 9.53
CA LYS A 49 -3.89 -12.12 10.75
C LYS A 49 -5.29 -11.59 10.39
N LEU A 50 -6.32 -12.15 11.05
CA LEU A 50 -7.72 -11.79 10.87
C LEU A 50 -7.91 -10.27 11.03
N GLN A 51 -8.34 -9.58 9.97
CA GLN A 51 -8.92 -8.24 10.13
C GLN A 51 -10.33 -8.44 10.69
N PHE A 52 -10.53 -8.04 11.95
CA PHE A 52 -11.70 -8.33 12.80
C PHE A 52 -12.97 -8.70 12.05
N ASP A 53 -13.29 -10.00 12.06
CA ASP A 53 -14.61 -10.48 11.73
C ASP A 53 -15.55 -10.10 12.89
N LYS A 54 -16.59 -9.31 12.60
CA LYS A 54 -17.65 -8.97 13.57
C LYS A 54 -18.53 -10.18 13.92
N SER A 55 -18.40 -11.31 13.24
CA SER A 55 -19.28 -12.47 13.38
C SER A 55 -18.91 -13.41 14.52
N SER A 56 -17.67 -13.35 15.05
CA SER A 56 -17.15 -14.37 15.98
C SER A 56 -16.44 -13.74 17.18
N LYS A 57 -17.02 -13.92 18.37
CA LYS A 57 -16.36 -13.63 19.65
C LYS A 57 -15.36 -14.76 19.89
N ASN A 58 -14.08 -14.50 19.69
CA ASN A 58 -12.95 -15.43 19.88
C ASN A 58 -12.84 -16.57 18.84
N VAL A 59 -11.59 -16.90 18.49
CA VAL A 59 -11.21 -17.93 17.49
C VAL A 59 -11.67 -19.34 17.87
N GLU A 60 -11.90 -19.57 19.17
CA GLU A 60 -12.36 -20.83 19.75
C GLU A 60 -13.90 -20.97 19.75
N GLN A 61 -14.65 -19.89 19.56
CA GLN A 61 -16.12 -19.86 19.56
C GLN A 61 -16.66 -19.28 18.24
N ILE A 62 -16.17 -19.80 17.13
CA ILE A 62 -16.72 -19.47 15.80
C ILE A 62 -18.02 -20.26 15.60
N ASP A 63 -19.13 -19.54 15.54
CA ASP A 63 -20.44 -20.09 15.16
C ASP A 63 -20.43 -20.41 13.66
N LEU A 64 -20.26 -21.69 13.32
CA LEU A 64 -20.20 -22.19 11.94
C LEU A 64 -21.53 -22.02 11.17
N SER A 65 -22.63 -21.69 11.85
CA SER A 65 -23.92 -21.40 11.20
C SER A 65 -24.02 -19.97 10.66
N LYS A 66 -23.08 -19.08 11.05
CA LYS A 66 -23.00 -17.71 10.56
C LYS A 66 -22.03 -17.61 9.40
N ASN A 67 -22.38 -16.78 8.40
CA ASN A 67 -21.46 -16.42 7.32
C ASN A 67 -20.23 -15.73 7.90
N ILE A 68 -19.12 -16.47 8.00
CA ILE A 68 -17.82 -15.95 8.43
C ILE A 68 -17.41 -14.85 7.44
N PHE A 69 -17.29 -13.61 7.91
CA PHE A 69 -16.90 -12.49 7.06
C PHE A 69 -15.39 -12.52 6.85
N VAL A 70 -14.97 -13.23 5.82
CA VAL A 70 -13.56 -13.32 5.42
C VAL A 70 -13.25 -12.08 4.58
N SER A 71 -12.67 -11.04 5.19
CA SER A 71 -12.14 -9.86 4.49
C SER A 71 -10.63 -9.78 4.71
N SER A 72 -9.87 -9.91 3.63
CA SER A 72 -8.44 -9.67 3.59
C SER A 72 -8.10 -8.94 2.28
N ALA A 73 -7.06 -8.10 2.33
CA ALA A 73 -6.51 -7.46 1.14
C ALA A 73 -6.17 -8.50 0.04
N SER A 74 -5.71 -9.69 0.45
CA SER A 74 -5.35 -10.80 -0.44
C SER A 74 -6.51 -11.36 -1.28
N PHE A 75 -7.77 -11.06 -0.96
CA PHE A 75 -8.91 -11.44 -1.83
C PHE A 75 -9.21 -10.42 -2.92
N LYS A 76 -8.62 -9.23 -2.84
CA LYS A 76 -8.82 -8.14 -3.80
C LYS A 76 -7.64 -8.03 -4.76
N TYR A 77 -6.42 -8.23 -4.28
CA TYR A 77 -5.19 -8.20 -5.06
C TYR A 77 -4.12 -9.11 -4.42
N PRO A 78 -3.13 -9.59 -5.18
CA PRO A 78 -2.00 -10.33 -4.62
C PRO A 78 -1.23 -9.47 -3.61
N THR A 79 -1.07 -9.96 -2.38
CA THR A 79 -0.27 -9.28 -1.34
C THR A 79 1.13 -9.86 -1.27
N LEU A 80 2.10 -9.03 -0.87
CA LEU A 80 3.49 -9.42 -0.74
C LEU A 80 3.98 -9.31 0.70
N LYS A 81 4.76 -10.32 1.11
CA LYS A 81 5.59 -10.20 2.31
C LYS A 81 6.61 -9.08 2.11
N THR A 82 6.97 -8.39 3.19
CA THR A 82 7.99 -7.33 3.16
C THR A 82 9.29 -7.81 2.51
N SER A 83 9.72 -9.04 2.78
CA SER A 83 10.92 -9.65 2.16
C SER A 83 10.83 -9.78 0.64
N GLU A 84 9.62 -9.95 0.08
CA GLU A 84 9.40 -9.99 -1.37
C GLU A 84 9.41 -8.57 -1.96
N LEU A 85 8.80 -7.60 -1.27
CA LEU A 85 8.84 -6.18 -1.65
C LEU A 85 10.28 -5.64 -1.71
N MET A 86 11.13 -6.05 -0.77
CA MET A 86 12.55 -5.67 -0.70
C MET A 86 13.36 -6.14 -1.91
N LYS A 87 12.92 -7.20 -2.61
CA LYS A 87 13.61 -7.72 -3.82
C LYS A 87 13.38 -6.86 -5.06
N ILE A 88 12.38 -5.98 -5.03
CA ILE A 88 12.07 -5.12 -6.18
C ILE A 88 13.20 -4.08 -6.31
N PRO A 89 13.92 -4.02 -7.46
CA PRO A 89 15.12 -3.21 -7.59
C PRO A 89 14.80 -1.74 -7.92
N ILE A 90 14.12 -1.05 -7.00
CA ILE A 90 13.66 0.35 -7.17
C ILE A 90 14.81 1.33 -7.46
N HIS A 91 16.02 1.04 -6.99
CA HIS A 91 17.23 1.82 -7.32
C HIS A 91 17.46 1.97 -8.85
N LYS A 92 17.01 1.02 -9.68
CA LYS A 92 17.15 1.09 -11.15
C LYS A 92 16.35 2.23 -11.78
N ILE A 93 15.24 2.63 -11.16
CA ILE A 93 14.35 3.71 -11.63
C ILE A 93 14.47 4.99 -10.80
N THR A 94 15.45 5.05 -9.90
CA THR A 94 15.66 6.19 -9.00
C THR A 94 16.73 7.12 -9.58
N LYS A 95 16.43 8.43 -9.63
CA LYS A 95 17.43 9.48 -9.91
C LYS A 95 18.25 9.79 -8.65
N ASP A 96 19.41 10.42 -8.85
CA ASP A 96 20.34 10.80 -7.77
C ASP A 96 19.69 11.71 -6.71
N ASP A 97 18.80 12.61 -7.15
CA ASP A 97 17.90 13.37 -6.29
C ASP A 97 16.47 12.87 -6.49
N CYS A 98 15.92 12.17 -5.49
CA CYS A 98 14.62 11.53 -5.59
C CYS A 98 13.87 11.51 -4.26
N LEU A 99 12.55 11.64 -4.32
CA LEU A 99 11.68 11.47 -3.17
C LEU A 99 10.75 10.28 -3.35
N LEU A 100 10.56 9.54 -2.27
CA LEU A 100 9.62 8.43 -2.19
C LEU A 100 8.50 8.78 -1.20
N PHE A 101 7.28 8.83 -1.70
CA PHE A 101 6.05 8.94 -0.93
C PHE A 101 5.43 7.55 -0.82
N MET A 102 5.43 6.95 0.37
CA MET A 102 4.98 5.57 0.55
C MET A 102 3.82 5.48 1.53
N TRP A 103 2.69 4.93 1.10
CA TRP A 103 1.61 4.60 2.01
C TRP A 103 1.96 3.40 2.89
N THR A 104 1.60 3.52 4.15
CA THR A 104 1.64 2.42 5.10
C THR A 104 0.40 2.42 5.97
N THR A 105 0.16 1.26 6.57
CA THR A 105 -0.83 1.12 7.63
C THR A 105 -0.11 1.09 8.97
N ASN A 106 -0.79 1.46 10.05
CA ASN A 106 -0.17 1.53 11.37
C ASN A 106 0.58 0.23 11.78
N PRO A 107 0.06 -0.99 11.53
CA PRO A 107 0.79 -2.22 11.84
C PRO A 107 2.02 -2.51 10.98
N HIS A 108 2.14 -1.86 9.81
CA HIS A 108 3.25 -2.02 8.86
C HIS A 108 4.23 -0.84 8.89
N LEU A 109 4.12 0.06 9.89
CA LEU A 109 4.91 1.28 9.92
C LEU A 109 6.41 1.00 9.96
N SER A 110 6.88 0.12 10.83
CA SER A 110 8.31 -0.27 10.89
C SER A 110 8.77 -0.93 9.60
N GLN A 111 7.98 -1.85 9.05
CA GLN A 111 8.31 -2.55 7.80
C GLN A 111 8.37 -1.60 6.60
N ALA A 112 7.56 -0.53 6.60
CA ALA A 112 7.61 0.49 5.56
C ALA A 112 8.87 1.34 5.63
N ILE A 113 9.36 1.64 6.85
CA ILE A 113 10.65 2.30 7.04
C ILE A 113 11.77 1.40 6.51
N ASP A 114 11.82 0.13 6.96
CA ASP A 114 12.83 -0.84 6.51
C ASP A 114 12.81 -1.04 4.98
N LEU A 115 11.62 -1.04 4.38
CA LEU A 115 11.46 -1.17 2.93
C LEU A 115 12.01 0.05 2.18
N GLY A 116 11.69 1.26 2.63
CA GLY A 116 12.21 2.49 2.03
C GLY A 116 13.73 2.56 2.09
N GLU A 117 14.32 2.17 3.22
CA GLU A 117 15.77 2.10 3.43
C GLU A 117 16.42 1.03 2.56
N THR A 118 15.81 -0.15 2.44
CA THR A 118 16.29 -1.22 1.55
C THR A 118 16.27 -0.80 0.08
N TRP A 119 15.29 0.02 -0.32
CA TRP A 119 15.24 0.61 -1.65
C TRP A 119 16.24 1.74 -1.88
N GLY A 120 17.03 2.12 -0.86
CA GLY A 120 18.08 3.12 -0.94
C GLY A 120 17.65 4.54 -0.59
N PHE A 121 16.52 4.71 0.12
CA PHE A 121 16.03 6.01 0.57
C PHE A 121 16.13 6.16 2.09
N GLU A 122 16.47 7.35 2.56
CA GLU A 122 16.48 7.65 3.99
C GLU A 122 15.11 8.19 4.44
N TYR A 123 14.54 7.62 5.51
CA TYR A 123 13.29 8.11 6.09
C TYR A 123 13.45 9.56 6.58
N ARG A 124 12.44 10.40 6.34
CA ARG A 124 12.46 11.81 6.74
C ARG A 124 11.32 12.19 7.67
N THR A 125 10.09 11.89 7.27
CA THR A 125 8.90 12.32 8.03
C THR A 125 7.64 11.62 7.52
N VAL A 126 6.51 11.86 8.17
CA VAL A 126 5.18 11.61 7.60
C VAL A 126 4.82 12.79 6.68
N ALA A 127 4.78 12.58 5.36
CA ALA A 127 4.39 13.63 4.41
C ALA A 127 2.90 13.95 4.47
N PHE A 128 2.05 12.92 4.60
CA PHE A 128 0.61 13.11 4.69
C PHE A 128 -0.03 12.17 5.72
N VAL A 129 -1.08 12.67 6.37
CA VAL A 129 -1.98 11.89 7.21
C VAL A 129 -3.36 11.95 6.57
N TRP A 130 -3.88 10.80 6.15
CA TRP A 130 -5.23 10.71 5.61
C TRP A 130 -6.22 10.32 6.70
N ASP A 131 -7.07 11.27 7.11
CA ASP A 131 -8.23 11.01 7.95
C ASP A 131 -9.40 10.54 7.08
N LYS A 132 -9.80 9.28 7.26
CA LYS A 132 -10.88 8.61 6.52
C LYS A 132 -12.27 9.08 6.94
N MET A 133 -12.38 9.94 7.95
CA MET A 133 -13.62 10.49 8.52
C MET A 133 -14.59 9.45 9.10
N LYS A 134 -14.21 8.17 9.08
CA LYS A 134 -14.89 7.06 9.71
C LYS A 134 -13.85 6.17 10.38
N HIS A 135 -14.10 5.79 11.61
CA HIS A 135 -13.20 4.94 12.35
C HIS A 135 -13.46 3.46 12.06
N ASN A 136 -12.39 2.68 12.03
CA ASN A 136 -12.44 1.23 12.17
C ASN A 136 -12.14 0.85 13.62
N PRO A 137 -12.70 -0.25 14.12
CA PRO A 137 -12.23 -0.86 15.36
C PRO A 137 -10.74 -1.17 15.26
N GLY A 138 -10.00 -0.94 16.34
CA GLY A 138 -8.61 -1.37 16.48
C GLY A 138 -8.41 -2.00 17.86
N GLN A 139 -7.26 -2.66 18.06
CA GLN A 139 -6.98 -3.33 19.33
C GLN A 139 -6.60 -2.37 20.45
N TYR A 140 -5.88 -1.31 20.13
CA TYR A 140 -5.41 -0.32 21.09
C TYR A 140 -6.24 0.96 21.04
N THR A 141 -6.53 1.44 19.83
CA THR A 141 -7.32 2.65 19.57
C THR A 141 -8.17 2.47 18.32
N LEU A 142 -9.21 3.29 18.19
CA LEU A 142 -9.98 3.39 16.95
C LEU A 142 -9.10 3.97 15.83
N SER A 143 -9.04 3.29 14.69
CA SER A 143 -8.19 3.68 13.56
C SER A 143 -9.01 4.39 12.49
N ASN A 144 -8.83 5.70 12.35
CA ASN A 144 -9.41 6.50 11.26
C ASN A 144 -8.35 6.99 10.26
N CYS A 145 -7.07 6.95 10.63
CA CYS A 145 -6.00 7.48 9.77
C CYS A 145 -5.18 6.41 9.04
N GLU A 146 -4.64 6.78 7.88
CA GLU A 146 -3.52 6.11 7.20
C GLU A 146 -2.39 7.12 6.95
N LEU A 147 -1.14 6.64 6.90
CA LEU A 147 0.05 7.48 6.82
C LEU A 147 0.72 7.34 5.46
N CYS A 148 1.15 8.46 4.88
CA CYS A 148 2.05 8.51 3.74
C CYS A 148 3.40 9.03 4.22
N LEU A 149 4.39 8.14 4.26
CA LEU A 149 5.75 8.44 4.68
C LEU A 149 6.52 9.12 3.54
N LEU A 150 7.47 9.98 3.90
CA LEU A 150 8.41 10.60 3.00
C LEU A 150 9.81 10.08 3.26
N PHE A 151 10.46 9.63 2.20
CA PHE A 151 11.87 9.28 2.18
C PHE A 151 12.60 10.09 1.12
N LYS A 152 13.92 10.19 1.27
CA LYS A 152 14.80 10.98 0.39
C LYS A 152 16.02 10.18 -0.03
N HIS A 153 16.31 10.22 -1.32
CA HIS A 153 17.59 9.83 -1.91
C HIS A 153 18.26 11.10 -2.44
N GLY A 154 19.51 11.34 -2.05
CA GLY A 154 20.22 12.59 -2.38
C GLY A 154 19.55 13.85 -1.82
N LYS A 155 19.30 14.84 -2.67
CA LYS A 155 18.68 16.13 -2.34
C LYS A 155 17.21 16.15 -2.76
N ILE A 156 16.51 17.20 -2.35
CA ILE A 156 15.12 17.44 -2.78
C ILE A 156 15.16 17.89 -4.26
N PRO A 157 14.40 17.24 -5.17
CA PRO A 157 14.36 17.63 -6.57
C PRO A 157 13.95 19.09 -6.78
N VAL A 158 14.60 19.75 -7.74
CA VAL A 158 14.36 21.15 -8.12
C VAL A 158 13.95 21.25 -9.60
N PRO A 159 13.22 22.31 -10.01
CA PRO A 159 12.65 23.38 -9.19
C PRO A 159 11.49 22.90 -8.30
N ARG A 160 11.32 23.56 -7.14
CA ARG A 160 10.20 23.33 -6.22
C ARG A 160 9.00 24.18 -6.62
N GLY A 161 7.81 23.60 -6.56
CA GLY A 161 6.54 24.33 -6.60
C GLY A 161 6.07 24.74 -5.20
N ALA A 162 4.81 24.46 -4.89
CA ALA A 162 4.17 24.81 -3.63
C ALA A 162 4.93 24.29 -2.39
N ARG A 163 4.93 25.10 -1.34
CA ARG A 163 5.57 24.82 -0.04
C ARG A 163 4.63 24.93 1.15
N ASN A 164 3.39 25.32 0.92
CA ASN A 164 2.33 25.51 1.92
C ASN A 164 1.26 24.40 1.87
N ILE A 165 1.60 23.24 1.31
CA ILE A 165 0.72 22.07 1.31
C ILE A 165 0.60 21.53 2.74
N GLN A 166 -0.63 21.42 3.23
CA GLN A 166 -0.90 20.89 4.56
C GLN A 166 -0.79 19.36 4.59
N GLN A 167 -0.26 18.84 5.69
CA GLN A 167 -0.03 17.41 5.92
C GLN A 167 -1.34 16.61 6.09
N LEU A 168 -2.35 17.20 6.73
CA LEU A 168 -3.62 16.52 7.02
C LEU A 168 -4.57 16.59 5.83
N VAL A 169 -4.96 15.43 5.32
CA VAL A 169 -5.97 15.27 4.26
C VAL A 169 -7.20 14.61 4.85
N ARG A 170 -8.33 15.32 4.88
CA ARG A 170 -9.63 14.76 5.28
C ARG A 170 -10.41 14.41 4.02
N SER A 171 -10.64 13.11 3.79
CA SER A 171 -11.40 12.64 2.64
C SER A 171 -12.07 11.31 2.98
N PRO A 172 -13.36 11.11 2.67
CA PRO A 172 -14.05 9.88 3.02
C PRO A 172 -13.47 8.67 2.26
N ARG A 173 -13.40 7.51 2.93
CA ARG A 173 -13.00 6.25 2.29
C ARG A 173 -13.93 5.91 1.12
N LYS A 174 -13.33 5.66 -0.05
CA LYS A 174 -14.01 5.17 -1.26
C LYS A 174 -13.94 3.64 -1.34
N GLU A 175 -13.72 3.10 -2.55
CA GLU A 175 -13.51 1.68 -2.78
C GLU A 175 -12.32 1.12 -2.00
N HIS A 176 -12.28 -0.21 -1.85
CA HIS A 176 -11.29 -0.87 -0.99
C HIS A 176 -9.84 -0.47 -1.37
N SER A 177 -9.11 0.05 -0.38
CA SER A 177 -7.71 0.52 -0.50
C SER A 177 -7.50 1.64 -1.53
N GLU A 178 -8.54 2.37 -1.96
CA GLU A 178 -8.37 3.55 -2.82
C GLU A 178 -7.86 4.75 -1.99
N LYS A 179 -6.64 5.21 -2.30
CA LYS A 179 -6.02 6.36 -1.65
C LYS A 179 -6.61 7.68 -2.18
N PRO A 180 -6.61 8.76 -1.36
CA PRO A 180 -7.15 10.06 -1.76
C PRO A 180 -6.33 10.66 -2.91
N THR A 181 -7.01 11.01 -4.02
CA THR A 181 -6.35 11.66 -5.18
C THR A 181 -5.82 13.06 -4.85
N GLU A 182 -6.33 13.65 -3.77
CA GLU A 182 -5.86 14.90 -3.17
C GLU A 182 -4.37 14.86 -2.84
N VAL A 183 -3.83 13.70 -2.43
CA VAL A 183 -2.40 13.55 -2.13
C VAL A 183 -1.55 13.60 -3.40
N MET A 184 -1.94 12.92 -4.47
CA MET A 184 -1.22 12.99 -5.75
C MET A 184 -1.22 14.41 -6.32
N ARG A 185 -2.38 15.09 -6.29
CA ARG A 185 -2.51 16.50 -6.69
C ARG A 185 -1.66 17.45 -5.83
N ALA A 186 -1.55 17.15 -4.54
CA ALA A 186 -0.70 17.92 -3.64
C ALA A 186 0.79 17.74 -4.00
N ILE A 187 1.22 16.51 -4.30
CA ILE A 187 2.58 16.21 -4.77
C ILE A 187 2.86 16.91 -6.10
N GLU A 188 1.93 16.91 -7.04
CA GLU A 188 2.04 17.65 -8.32
C GLU A 188 2.26 19.15 -8.08
N LYS A 189 1.50 19.76 -7.16
CA LYS A 189 1.70 21.17 -6.79
C LYS A 189 3.07 21.42 -6.18
N MET A 190 3.57 20.50 -5.34
CA MET A 190 4.89 20.60 -4.72
C MET A 190 6.04 20.44 -5.72
N PHE A 191 5.83 19.64 -6.77
CA PHE A 191 6.83 19.21 -7.74
C PHE A 191 6.23 19.20 -9.16
N PRO A 192 5.98 20.37 -9.77
CA PRO A 192 5.17 20.48 -10.99
C PRO A 192 5.84 19.90 -12.23
N SER A 193 7.17 20.03 -12.35
CA SER A 193 7.93 19.68 -13.55
C SER A 193 8.64 18.33 -13.50
N GLN A 194 8.67 17.69 -12.33
CA GLN A 194 9.40 16.46 -12.08
C GLN A 194 8.78 15.26 -12.81
N ASN A 195 9.59 14.29 -13.22
CA ASN A 195 9.08 13.00 -13.69
C ASN A 195 8.61 12.17 -12.50
N ARG A 196 7.40 11.62 -12.60
CA ARG A 196 6.75 10.93 -11.49
C ARG A 196 6.26 9.55 -11.91
N ILE A 197 6.39 8.58 -11.01
CA ILE A 197 5.85 7.22 -11.17
C ILE A 197 5.02 6.82 -9.95
N GLU A 198 3.89 6.17 -10.21
CA GLU A 198 3.10 5.44 -9.22
C GLU A 198 3.45 3.94 -9.29
N LEU A 199 3.89 3.38 -8.17
CA LEU A 199 4.14 1.96 -7.99
C LEU A 199 2.94 1.28 -7.33
N PHE A 200 2.67 0.05 -7.74
CA PHE A 200 1.52 -0.76 -7.36
C PHE A 200 0.18 -0.13 -7.79
N ALA A 201 0.20 0.62 -8.89
CA ALA A 201 -0.98 1.27 -9.45
C ALA A 201 -2.04 0.24 -9.85
N ARG A 202 -3.31 0.56 -9.54
CA ARG A 202 -4.47 -0.24 -9.96
C ARG A 202 -5.25 0.36 -11.13
N LYS A 203 -4.97 1.63 -11.44
CA LYS A 203 -5.58 2.38 -12.53
C LYS A 203 -4.56 3.34 -13.13
N LYS A 204 -4.78 3.76 -14.36
CA LYS A 204 -3.98 4.83 -14.97
C LYS A 204 -4.38 6.17 -14.32
N ASN A 205 -3.38 6.96 -13.97
CA ASN A 205 -3.56 8.34 -13.50
C ASN A 205 -2.88 9.27 -14.51
N GLU A 206 -3.63 10.24 -15.02
CA GLU A 206 -3.12 11.19 -16.01
C GLU A 206 -1.92 11.97 -15.44
N GLY A 207 -0.88 12.16 -16.25
CA GLY A 207 0.35 12.85 -15.82
C GLY A 207 1.30 12.02 -14.95
N TRP A 208 0.98 10.74 -14.68
CA TRP A 208 1.84 9.80 -13.96
C TRP A 208 2.22 8.61 -14.85
N THR A 209 3.49 8.22 -14.83
CA THR A 209 3.85 6.85 -15.23
C THR A 209 3.28 5.90 -14.18
N VAL A 210 2.70 4.77 -14.60
CA VAL A 210 2.10 3.80 -13.69
C VAL A 210 2.77 2.44 -13.85
N TRP A 211 2.98 1.74 -12.73
CA TRP A 211 3.53 0.39 -12.69
C TRP A 211 2.76 -0.41 -11.65
N GLY A 212 2.18 -1.54 -12.04
CA GLY A 212 1.36 -2.38 -11.17
C GLY A 212 0.65 -3.48 -11.96
N LEU A 213 0.19 -4.52 -11.29
CA LEU A 213 -0.39 -5.72 -11.93
C LEU A 213 -1.64 -5.41 -12.76
N ASP A 214 -2.50 -4.51 -12.27
CA ASP A 214 -3.79 -4.22 -12.91
C ASP A 214 -3.69 -3.20 -14.07
N VAL A 215 -2.52 -2.60 -14.26
CA VAL A 215 -2.28 -1.60 -15.32
C VAL A 215 -1.38 -2.12 -16.44
N ILE A 216 -0.96 -3.38 -16.36
CA ILE A 216 -0.35 -4.10 -17.48
C ILE A 216 -1.47 -4.35 -18.48
N THR A 217 -1.64 -3.44 -19.44
CA THR A 217 -2.30 -3.81 -20.69
C THR A 217 -1.51 -4.98 -21.26
N ALA A 218 -2.16 -6.12 -21.50
CA ALA A 218 -1.59 -7.16 -22.33
C ALA A 218 -1.09 -6.50 -23.62
N ASN A 219 0.20 -6.66 -23.90
CA ASN A 219 0.75 -6.28 -25.19
C ASN A 219 0.05 -7.07 -26.30
#